data_AF-A0A8J4KQ07-F1
#
_entry.id   AF-A0A8J4KQ07-F1
#
_cell.length_a   1.000
_cell.length_b   1.000
_cell.length_c   1.000
_cell.angle_alpha   90.00
_cell.angle_beta   90.00
_cell.angle_gamma   90.00
#
_symmetry.space_group_name_H-M   'P 1'
#
loop_
_entity.id
_entity.type
_entity.pdbx_description
1 polymer ?
#
loop_
_entity_poly.entity_id
_entity_poly.type
_entity_poly.pdbx_seq_one_letter_code
_entity_poly.pdbx_strand_id
1 'polypeptide(L)'
;TMVNAAFTEIREAAFAHIPSLQFLLLNSNKFTLIGDNAFAGLSHLQYLFIENNDIQALSKATFRGLKSLTHLSLANNNLQTLPRDLFKPLDILSDLDLRGNTLACDCKIKWLVEWLESTNTTVPAVFCSSPGQFEGQRIRDLALGDFQCITTDFVVHQVLPFQSVSAEPFTYASDLYVALAQPGASSCAILKWDYVERKLRDFDRIPAHSAVHCKPIVAQNQLYVVVAQLFGGSYIYRWDTAVDKFIKIQDIDSQKTRKPNDIEAFQIEGDWYFVIADSSKAGSTSLYRLNQNGFYSHQALHAWHRDTDVEYVENDGKPRLIISSSSQAPVIYQWSRAQKQFTPQGEVGEMLDVQMVKHFRVKRDQFLCLSRYI
;
A
#
# COMPACT_ATOMS: atom_id res chain seq x y z
N THR A 1 -25.60 7.57 28.92
CA THR A 1 -26.00 6.15 28.77
C THR A 1 -26.79 5.99 27.50
N MET A 2 -26.45 4.99 26.68
CA MET A 2 -27.18 4.62 25.46
C MET A 2 -27.50 3.13 25.49
N VAL A 3 -28.78 2.82 25.32
CA VAL A 3 -29.34 1.46 25.31
C VAL A 3 -30.36 1.38 24.18
N ASN A 4 -30.41 0.26 23.46
CA ASN A 4 -31.31 0.06 22.31
C ASN A 4 -31.19 1.14 21.22
N ALA A 5 -29.98 1.58 20.92
CA ALA A 5 -29.71 2.51 19.83
C ALA A 5 -30.09 1.90 18.46
N ALA A 6 -30.64 2.74 17.57
CA ALA A 6 -31.08 2.33 16.24
C ALA A 6 -29.93 2.14 15.23
N PHE A 7 -28.75 2.70 15.52
CA PHE A 7 -27.57 2.60 14.67
C PHE A 7 -26.65 1.46 15.11
N THR A 8 -25.85 0.96 14.18
CA THR A 8 -25.01 -0.24 14.37
C THR A 8 -23.51 0.05 14.30
N GLU A 9 -23.12 1.31 14.12
CA GLU A 9 -21.72 1.76 13.97
C GLU A 9 -21.47 3.04 14.75
N ILE A 10 -20.31 3.13 15.42
CA ILE A 10 -19.81 4.38 16.00
C ILE A 10 -18.69 4.93 15.12
N ARG A 11 -18.95 6.04 14.44
CA ARG A 11 -18.02 6.72 13.52
C ARG A 11 -17.00 7.59 14.27
N GLU A 12 -15.99 8.05 13.54
CA GLU A 12 -15.00 9.00 14.03
C GLU A 12 -15.64 10.20 14.74
N ALA A 13 -15.10 10.56 15.90
CA ALA A 13 -15.49 11.74 16.67
C ALA A 13 -17.00 11.86 16.98
N ALA A 14 -17.72 10.73 17.08
CA ALA A 14 -19.18 10.70 17.26
C ALA A 14 -19.67 11.51 18.48
N PHE A 15 -18.82 11.68 19.48
CA PHE A 15 -19.12 12.37 20.74
C PHE A 15 -18.37 13.69 20.92
N ALA A 16 -17.70 14.22 19.89
CA ALA A 16 -16.86 15.42 20.01
C ALA A 16 -17.63 16.69 20.44
N HIS A 17 -18.95 16.71 20.27
CA HIS A 17 -19.83 17.81 20.68
C HIS A 17 -20.11 17.84 22.20
N ILE A 18 -19.67 16.83 22.95
CA ILE A 18 -19.82 16.73 24.42
C ILE A 18 -18.45 16.50 25.11
N PRO A 19 -17.48 17.43 24.98
CA PRO A 19 -16.08 17.22 25.38
C PRO A 19 -15.84 17.09 26.89
N SER A 20 -16.82 17.48 27.71
CA SER A 20 -16.76 17.39 29.18
C SER A 20 -17.26 16.05 29.73
N LEU A 21 -17.59 15.09 28.87
CA LEU A 21 -18.12 13.79 29.29
C LEU A 21 -17.08 13.02 30.12
N GLN A 22 -17.48 12.59 31.32
CA GLN A 22 -16.63 11.78 32.23
C GLN A 22 -17.04 10.31 32.26
N PHE A 23 -18.30 10.01 31.94
CA PHE A 23 -18.88 8.67 32.00
C PHE A 23 -19.69 8.39 30.73
N LEU A 24 -19.38 7.30 30.04
CA LEU A 24 -20.11 6.83 28.86
C LEU A 24 -20.42 5.34 28.99
N LEU A 25 -21.71 5.02 29.03
CA LEU A 25 -22.23 3.65 29.04
C LEU A 25 -22.98 3.39 27.74
N LEU A 26 -22.52 2.38 26.99
CA LEU A 26 -23.03 1.87 25.72
C LEU A 26 -23.39 0.39 25.91
N ASN A 27 -24.58 0.14 26.44
CA ASN A 27 -24.99 -1.21 26.87
C ASN A 27 -26.19 -1.71 26.06
N SER A 28 -26.21 -3.00 25.73
CA SER A 28 -27.33 -3.65 25.03
C SER A 28 -27.75 -2.93 23.74
N ASN A 29 -26.77 -2.67 22.86
CA ASN A 29 -27.01 -2.18 21.49
C ASN A 29 -26.57 -3.21 20.45
N LYS A 30 -26.79 -2.92 19.17
CA LYS A 30 -26.38 -3.77 18.04
C LYS A 30 -25.14 -3.22 17.33
N PHE A 31 -24.19 -2.68 18.09
CA PHE A 31 -22.96 -2.16 17.51
C PHE A 31 -22.10 -3.31 17.00
N THR A 32 -21.73 -3.24 15.73
CA THR A 32 -20.91 -4.24 15.02
C THR A 32 -19.51 -3.72 14.74
N LEU A 33 -19.36 -2.40 14.58
CA LEU A 33 -18.11 -1.71 14.27
C LEU A 33 -17.94 -0.44 15.11
N ILE A 34 -16.74 -0.24 15.63
CA ILE A 34 -16.31 1.03 16.22
C ILE A 34 -15.11 1.53 15.43
N GLY A 35 -15.29 2.63 14.71
CA GLY A 35 -14.30 3.17 13.79
C GLY A 35 -13.06 3.77 14.47
N ASP A 36 -12.12 4.20 13.62
CA ASP A 36 -10.94 4.94 14.05
C ASP A 36 -11.35 6.23 14.76
N ASN A 37 -10.67 6.56 15.86
CA ASN A 37 -10.88 7.81 16.60
C ASN A 37 -12.36 8.04 17.02
N ALA A 38 -13.15 6.97 17.21
CA ALA A 38 -14.57 7.06 17.51
C ALA A 38 -14.90 7.95 18.73
N PHE A 39 -14.01 7.96 19.71
CA PHE A 39 -14.13 8.74 20.95
C PHE A 39 -13.23 9.98 20.99
N ALA A 40 -12.73 10.43 19.83
CA ALA A 40 -11.93 11.65 19.75
C ALA A 40 -12.70 12.87 20.29
N GLY A 41 -11.97 13.74 21.00
CA GLY A 41 -12.54 14.90 21.69
C GLY A 41 -12.97 14.64 23.14
N LEU A 42 -13.04 13.38 23.58
CA LEU A 42 -13.42 13.03 24.95
C LEU A 42 -12.21 12.93 25.91
N SER A 43 -11.41 13.99 26.00
CA SER A 43 -10.16 13.97 26.80
C SER A 43 -10.37 13.83 28.32
N HIS A 44 -11.58 14.13 28.82
CA HIS A 44 -11.96 14.06 30.23
C HIS A 44 -12.70 12.77 30.61
N LEU A 45 -12.91 11.87 29.65
CA LEU A 45 -13.64 10.63 29.90
C LEU A 45 -12.83 9.71 30.82
N GLN A 46 -13.45 9.29 31.91
CA GLN A 46 -12.85 8.45 32.95
C GLN A 46 -13.40 7.02 32.89
N TYR A 47 -14.69 6.87 32.59
CA TYR A 47 -15.38 5.59 32.54
C TYR A 47 -16.00 5.37 31.18
N LEU A 48 -15.58 4.29 30.51
CA LEU A 48 -16.14 3.86 29.23
C LEU A 48 -16.56 2.40 29.32
N PHE A 49 -17.87 2.17 29.34
CA PHE A 49 -18.45 0.84 29.41
C PHE A 49 -19.19 0.55 28.11
N ILE A 50 -18.67 -0.40 27.35
CA ILE A 50 -19.24 -0.87 26.09
C ILE A 50 -19.54 -2.35 26.29
N GLU A 51 -20.77 -2.66 26.68
CA GLU A 51 -21.12 -4.00 27.17
C GLU A 51 -22.33 -4.57 26.44
N ASN A 52 -22.39 -5.89 26.31
CA ASN A 52 -23.55 -6.58 25.73
C ASN A 52 -23.92 -6.06 24.33
N ASN A 53 -22.92 -5.85 23.46
CA ASN A 53 -23.13 -5.57 22.03
C ASN A 53 -22.60 -6.75 21.19
N ASP A 54 -22.52 -6.59 19.86
CA ASP A 54 -22.04 -7.64 18.95
C ASP A 54 -20.85 -7.13 18.12
N ILE A 55 -19.84 -6.61 18.82
CA ILE A 55 -18.71 -5.92 18.19
C ILE A 55 -17.82 -6.96 17.53
N GLN A 56 -17.81 -6.97 16.20
CA GLN A 56 -17.02 -7.93 15.44
C GLN A 56 -15.57 -7.48 15.30
N ALA A 57 -15.33 -6.18 15.22
CA ALA A 57 -14.00 -5.61 15.08
C ALA A 57 -13.87 -4.26 15.78
N LEU A 58 -12.69 -4.06 16.37
CA LEU A 58 -12.18 -2.77 16.84
C LEU A 58 -11.00 -2.37 15.97
N SER A 59 -10.71 -1.08 15.89
CA SER A 59 -9.47 -0.59 15.30
C SER A 59 -8.42 -0.34 16.38
N LYS A 60 -7.13 -0.44 16.01
CA LYS A 60 -6.02 -0.02 16.88
C LYS A 60 -6.12 1.44 17.34
N ALA A 61 -6.84 2.28 16.59
CA ALA A 61 -7.03 3.70 16.88
C ALA A 61 -8.34 4.02 17.62
N THR A 62 -9.15 3.01 17.98
CA THR A 62 -10.48 3.23 18.58
C THR A 62 -10.44 4.10 19.84
N PHE A 63 -9.48 3.86 20.75
CA PHE A 63 -9.37 4.58 22.02
C PHE A 63 -8.38 5.75 22.01
N ARG A 64 -7.95 6.18 20.82
CA ARG A 64 -6.98 7.27 20.71
C ARG A 64 -7.56 8.56 21.30
N GLY A 65 -6.77 9.22 22.15
CA GLY A 65 -7.13 10.52 22.74
C GLY A 65 -7.87 10.45 24.08
N LEU A 66 -8.21 9.26 24.57
CA LEU A 66 -8.84 9.04 25.87
C LEU A 66 -7.83 9.12 27.04
N LYS A 67 -7.19 10.28 27.19
CA LYS A 67 -6.07 10.49 28.12
C LYS A 67 -6.42 10.35 29.61
N SER A 68 -7.70 10.54 29.96
CA SER A 68 -8.17 10.49 31.36
C SER A 68 -8.85 9.17 31.73
N LEU A 69 -8.84 8.17 30.83
CA LEU A 69 -9.63 6.96 31.00
C LEU A 69 -9.00 6.04 32.05
N THR A 70 -9.75 5.75 33.10
CA THR A 70 -9.34 4.87 34.20
C THR A 70 -10.04 3.52 34.14
N HIS A 71 -11.30 3.48 33.69
CA HIS A 71 -12.08 2.25 33.62
C HIS A 71 -12.60 2.00 32.20
N LEU A 72 -12.25 0.83 31.66
CA LEU A 72 -12.73 0.36 30.37
C LEU A 72 -13.40 -1.00 30.52
N SER A 73 -14.63 -1.13 30.06
CA SER A 73 -15.29 -2.43 29.91
C SER A 73 -15.64 -2.70 28.46
N LEU A 74 -15.20 -3.85 27.96
CA LEU A 74 -15.57 -4.45 26.69
C LEU A 74 -16.25 -5.81 26.92
N ALA A 75 -16.88 -5.99 28.08
CA ALA A 75 -17.47 -7.27 28.46
C ALA A 75 -18.66 -7.66 27.57
N ASN A 76 -18.79 -8.96 27.28
CA ASN A 76 -19.91 -9.54 26.55
C ASN A 76 -20.14 -8.91 25.15
N ASN A 77 -19.08 -8.73 24.35
CA ASN A 77 -19.21 -8.20 22.97
C ASN A 77 -18.89 -9.24 21.87
N ASN A 78 -18.77 -10.52 22.22
CA ASN A 78 -18.40 -11.59 21.27
C ASN A 78 -17.07 -11.35 20.53
N LEU A 79 -16.14 -10.59 21.13
CA LEU A 79 -14.87 -10.29 20.50
C LEU A 79 -14.05 -11.58 20.34
N GLN A 80 -13.64 -11.88 19.11
CA GLN A 80 -12.73 -13.01 18.83
C GLN A 80 -11.27 -12.62 18.89
N THR A 81 -10.93 -11.35 18.67
CA THR A 81 -9.56 -10.84 18.69
C THR A 81 -9.56 -9.38 19.12
N LEU A 82 -8.41 -8.89 19.57
CA LEU A 82 -8.16 -7.46 19.80
C LEU A 82 -6.97 -6.99 18.95
N PRO A 83 -7.05 -5.82 18.29
CA PRO A 83 -5.92 -5.26 17.54
C PRO A 83 -4.71 -5.05 18.43
N ARG A 84 -3.52 -5.27 17.87
CA ARG A 84 -2.27 -4.94 18.53
C ARG A 84 -2.22 -3.46 18.94
N ASP A 85 -1.68 -3.19 20.12
CA ASP A 85 -1.52 -1.85 20.70
C ASP A 85 -2.84 -1.11 20.99
N LEU A 86 -3.99 -1.79 21.03
CA LEU A 86 -5.30 -1.17 21.29
C LEU A 86 -5.33 -0.32 22.58
N PHE A 87 -4.63 -0.78 23.63
CA PHE A 87 -4.58 -0.11 24.94
C PHE A 87 -3.39 0.85 25.10
N LYS A 88 -2.49 0.93 24.12
CA LYS A 88 -1.30 1.79 24.17
C LYS A 88 -1.61 3.27 24.46
N PRO A 89 -2.73 3.86 23.97
CA PRO A 89 -3.06 5.26 24.27
C PRO A 89 -3.60 5.51 25.70
N LEU A 90 -3.81 4.47 26.51
CA LEU A 90 -4.52 4.53 27.79
C LEU A 90 -3.55 4.51 28.97
N ASP A 91 -2.81 5.61 29.15
CA ASP A 91 -1.66 5.69 30.07
C ASP A 91 -1.99 5.48 31.56
N ILE A 92 -3.24 5.74 31.97
CA ILE A 92 -3.69 5.71 33.37
C ILE A 92 -4.81 4.70 33.64
N LEU A 93 -4.96 3.70 32.76
CA LEU A 93 -6.01 2.69 32.88
C LEU A 93 -5.81 1.84 34.15
N SER A 94 -6.76 1.92 35.09
CA SER A 94 -6.75 1.17 36.34
C SER A 94 -7.52 -0.14 36.24
N ASP A 95 -8.59 -0.19 35.46
CA ASP A 95 -9.50 -1.33 35.39
C ASP A 95 -9.91 -1.64 33.95
N LEU A 96 -9.75 -2.91 33.57
CA LEU A 96 -10.15 -3.43 32.26
C LEU A 96 -10.99 -4.70 32.41
N ASP A 97 -12.20 -4.70 31.87
CA ASP A 97 -13.04 -5.91 31.78
C ASP A 97 -13.17 -6.41 30.34
N LEU A 98 -12.76 -7.65 30.11
CA LEU A 98 -12.87 -8.37 28.83
C LEU A 98 -13.69 -9.66 28.95
N ARG A 99 -14.36 -9.91 30.08
CA ARG A 99 -15.11 -11.16 30.31
C ARG A 99 -16.26 -11.32 29.33
N GLY A 100 -16.67 -12.57 29.08
CA GLY A 100 -17.79 -12.88 28.20
C GLY A 100 -17.51 -12.65 26.71
N ASN A 101 -16.25 -12.50 26.31
CA ASN A 101 -15.84 -12.53 24.91
C ASN A 101 -15.34 -13.92 24.50
N THR A 102 -15.37 -14.20 23.20
CA THR A 102 -15.00 -15.50 22.61
C THR A 102 -13.60 -15.44 22.00
N LEU A 103 -12.60 -15.06 22.80
CA LEU A 103 -11.26 -14.75 22.32
C LEU A 103 -10.56 -16.00 21.75
N ALA A 104 -10.11 -15.90 20.51
CA ALA A 104 -9.25 -16.87 19.86
C ALA A 104 -7.80 -16.60 20.28
N CYS A 105 -7.23 -17.53 21.04
CA CYS A 105 -5.85 -17.52 21.51
C CYS A 105 -4.87 -18.00 20.46
N ASP A 106 -4.85 -17.28 19.34
CA ASP A 106 -3.82 -17.39 18.30
C ASP A 106 -2.82 -16.24 18.41
N CYS A 107 -1.99 -16.08 17.39
CA CYS A 107 -0.96 -15.05 17.35
C CYS A 107 -1.44 -13.62 17.43
N LYS A 108 -2.70 -13.34 17.07
CA LYS A 108 -3.27 -12.00 17.16
C LYS A 108 -3.50 -11.57 18.61
N ILE A 109 -3.62 -12.51 19.55
CA ILE A 109 -3.77 -12.21 20.97
C ILE A 109 -2.45 -12.26 21.75
N LYS A 110 -1.34 -12.67 21.12
CA LYS A 110 -0.03 -12.79 21.79
C LYS A 110 0.37 -11.48 22.50
N TRP A 111 0.15 -10.33 21.87
CA TRP A 111 0.44 -9.03 22.48
C TRP A 111 -0.38 -8.78 23.76
N LEU A 112 -1.60 -9.32 23.85
CA LEU A 112 -2.44 -9.18 25.04
C LEU A 112 -1.86 -9.99 26.20
N VAL A 113 -1.32 -11.19 25.92
CA VAL A 113 -0.61 -12.00 26.91
C VAL A 113 0.58 -11.21 27.46
N GLU A 114 1.43 -10.66 26.57
CA GLU A 114 2.58 -9.81 26.93
C GLU A 114 2.16 -8.57 27.75
N TRP A 115 1.05 -7.93 27.36
CA TRP A 115 0.52 -6.77 28.06
C TRP A 115 -0.03 -7.13 29.46
N LEU A 116 -0.72 -8.26 29.60
CA LEU A 116 -1.25 -8.74 30.89
C LEU A 116 -0.15 -9.13 31.89
N GLU A 117 1.03 -9.53 31.40
CA GLU A 117 2.20 -9.82 32.26
C GLU A 117 2.82 -8.55 32.86
N SER A 118 2.77 -7.43 32.13
CA SER A 118 3.51 -6.21 32.48
C SER A 118 2.64 -5.05 32.99
N THR A 119 1.33 -5.11 32.78
CA THR A 119 0.40 -4.05 33.19
C THR A 119 0.13 -4.03 34.68
N ASN A 120 -0.10 -2.82 35.23
CA ASN A 120 -0.63 -2.60 36.57
C ASN A 120 -2.17 -2.50 36.59
N THR A 121 -2.82 -2.57 35.43
CA THR A 121 -4.28 -2.55 35.30
C THR A 121 -4.88 -3.81 35.91
N THR A 122 -5.94 -3.65 36.71
CA THR A 122 -6.74 -4.76 37.24
C THR A 122 -7.56 -5.38 36.12
N VAL A 123 -7.30 -6.65 35.83
CA VAL A 123 -8.03 -7.41 34.81
C VAL A 123 -8.58 -8.69 35.43
N PRO A 124 -9.91 -8.92 35.39
CA PRO A 124 -10.51 -10.20 35.78
C PRO A 124 -9.96 -11.38 34.99
N ALA A 125 -10.23 -12.61 35.44
CA ALA A 125 -9.85 -13.80 34.67
C ALA A 125 -10.59 -13.85 33.32
N VAL A 126 -9.82 -13.91 32.24
CA VAL A 126 -10.30 -14.03 30.86
C VAL A 126 -9.77 -15.34 30.30
N PHE A 127 -10.60 -16.06 29.56
CA PHE A 127 -10.32 -17.41 29.07
C PHE A 127 -10.36 -17.45 27.54
N CYS A 128 -9.58 -18.36 26.96
CA CYS A 128 -9.61 -18.65 25.53
C CYS A 128 -10.86 -19.44 25.16
N SER A 129 -11.47 -19.10 24.03
CA SER A 129 -12.55 -19.88 23.42
C SER A 129 -12.06 -20.81 22.31
N SER A 130 -10.87 -20.56 21.76
CA SER A 130 -10.25 -21.34 20.68
C SER A 130 -8.75 -20.97 20.56
N PRO A 131 -7.94 -21.65 19.74
CA PRO A 131 -8.14 -23.00 19.19
C PRO A 131 -8.19 -24.06 20.31
N GLY A 132 -8.69 -25.27 20.02
CA GLY A 132 -8.97 -26.30 21.02
C GLY A 132 -7.83 -26.67 21.98
N GLN A 133 -6.57 -26.45 21.57
CA GLN A 133 -5.41 -26.62 22.47
C GLN A 133 -5.35 -25.62 23.63
N PHE A 134 -5.92 -24.42 23.46
CA PHE A 134 -5.96 -23.36 24.47
C PHE A 134 -7.35 -23.14 25.05
N GLU A 135 -8.39 -23.78 24.50
CA GLU A 135 -9.78 -23.59 24.95
C GLU A 135 -9.93 -23.82 26.46
N GLY A 136 -10.59 -22.87 27.15
CA GLY A 136 -10.78 -22.88 28.60
C GLY A 136 -9.56 -22.48 29.42
N GLN A 137 -8.38 -22.30 28.80
CA GLN A 137 -7.20 -21.80 29.51
C GLN A 137 -7.30 -20.30 29.76
N ARG A 138 -6.74 -19.84 30.89
CA ARG A 138 -6.69 -18.42 31.23
C ARG A 138 -5.60 -17.74 30.40
N ILE A 139 -5.93 -16.62 29.76
CA ILE A 139 -5.02 -15.92 28.83
C ILE A 139 -3.71 -15.51 29.51
N ARG A 140 -3.76 -15.08 30.77
CA ARG A 140 -2.58 -14.66 31.54
C ARG A 140 -1.62 -15.82 31.87
N ASP A 141 -2.09 -17.06 31.80
CA ASP A 141 -1.31 -18.24 32.18
C ASP A 141 -0.67 -18.93 30.94
N LEU A 142 -0.92 -18.40 29.73
CA LEU A 142 -0.34 -18.91 28.49
C LEU A 142 1.12 -18.51 28.34
N ALA A 143 1.97 -19.43 27.87
CA ALA A 143 3.37 -19.10 27.60
C ALA A 143 3.51 -18.45 26.22
N LEU A 144 4.27 -17.34 26.14
CA LEU A 144 4.54 -16.63 24.89
C LEU A 144 5.20 -17.49 23.79
N GLY A 145 5.88 -18.57 24.20
CA GLY A 145 6.53 -19.55 23.31
C GLY A 145 5.56 -20.54 22.66
N ASP A 146 4.37 -20.73 23.21
CA ASP A 146 3.36 -21.66 22.66
C ASP A 146 2.68 -21.09 21.41
N PHE A 147 2.82 -19.78 21.18
CA PHE A 147 2.32 -19.10 20.01
C PHE A 147 3.32 -19.20 18.85
N GLN A 148 3.04 -20.07 17.88
CA GLN A 148 3.79 -20.15 16.62
C GLN A 148 3.38 -19.02 15.66
N CYS A 149 4.00 -17.86 15.83
CA CYS A 149 3.61 -16.64 15.11
C CYS A 149 4.42 -16.35 13.87
N ILE A 150 3.76 -16.53 12.73
CA ILE A 150 4.14 -15.93 11.45
C ILE A 150 3.19 -14.75 11.26
N THR A 151 3.61 -13.54 11.65
CA THR A 151 2.77 -12.34 11.48
C THR A 151 2.92 -11.81 10.06
N THR A 152 1.81 -11.49 9.40
CA THR A 152 1.79 -10.87 8.07
C THR A 152 1.77 -9.33 8.13
N ASP A 153 1.96 -8.74 9.31
CA ASP A 153 1.95 -7.30 9.49
C ASP A 153 3.12 -6.64 8.75
N PHE A 154 2.85 -5.53 8.06
CA PHE A 154 3.89 -4.68 7.48
C PHE A 154 4.62 -3.92 8.59
N VAL A 155 5.78 -4.41 9.00
CA VAL A 155 6.68 -3.73 9.92
C VAL A 155 7.63 -2.84 9.12
N VAL A 156 7.80 -1.59 9.55
CA VAL A 156 8.75 -0.66 8.93
C VAL A 156 10.15 -1.21 9.08
N HIS A 157 10.76 -1.60 7.95
CA HIS A 157 12.11 -2.14 7.92
C HIS A 157 13.18 -1.03 7.91
N GLN A 158 13.04 -0.06 7.01
CA GLN A 158 13.99 1.04 6.83
C GLN A 158 13.24 2.29 6.37
N VAL A 159 13.62 3.45 6.91
CA VAL A 159 13.15 4.77 6.43
C VAL A 159 14.30 5.45 5.71
N LEU A 160 14.10 5.81 4.45
CA LEU A 160 15.10 6.53 3.66
C LEU A 160 14.94 8.04 3.91
N PRO A 161 16.03 8.80 4.16
CA PRO A 161 15.96 10.20 4.60
C PRO A 161 15.75 11.18 3.42
N PHE A 162 14.91 10.81 2.46
CA PHE A 162 14.65 11.61 1.27
C PHE A 162 13.28 11.26 0.67
N GLN A 163 12.82 12.10 -0.25
CA GLN A 163 11.56 11.91 -0.97
C GLN A 163 11.82 11.25 -2.33
N SER A 164 10.81 10.54 -2.82
CA SER A 164 10.77 9.96 -4.16
C SER A 164 9.34 9.97 -4.69
N VAL A 165 9.18 10.06 -6.01
CA VAL A 165 7.86 10.05 -6.67
C VAL A 165 7.51 8.71 -7.31
N SER A 166 8.52 7.90 -7.63
CA SER A 166 8.36 6.51 -8.09
C SER A 166 9.44 5.62 -7.49
N ALA A 167 9.12 4.33 -7.35
CA ALA A 167 9.99 3.31 -6.78
C ALA A 167 9.82 1.99 -7.54
N GLU A 168 10.88 1.55 -8.21
CA GLU A 168 10.87 0.36 -9.07
C GLU A 168 11.87 -0.68 -8.53
N PRO A 169 11.39 -1.80 -7.95
CA PRO A 169 12.27 -2.91 -7.58
C PRO A 169 12.72 -3.66 -8.83
N PHE A 170 13.97 -4.11 -8.86
CA PHE A 170 14.48 -4.97 -9.93
C PHE A 170 15.58 -5.90 -9.45
N THR A 171 15.81 -6.96 -10.21
CA THR A 171 16.92 -7.89 -9.99
C THR A 171 17.91 -7.77 -11.13
N TYR A 172 19.19 -7.64 -10.83
CA TYR A 172 20.26 -7.63 -11.82
C TYR A 172 21.46 -8.41 -11.28
N ALA A 173 22.04 -9.30 -12.09
CA ALA A 173 23.15 -10.16 -11.67
C ALA A 173 22.91 -10.92 -10.35
N SER A 174 21.67 -11.37 -10.11
CA SER A 174 21.20 -12.05 -8.88
C SER A 174 21.16 -11.18 -7.61
N ASP A 175 21.41 -9.88 -7.72
CA ASP A 175 21.29 -8.92 -6.64
C ASP A 175 19.97 -8.14 -6.72
N LEU A 176 19.46 -7.71 -5.56
CA LEU A 176 18.25 -6.92 -5.43
C LEU A 176 18.56 -5.43 -5.43
N TYR A 177 17.79 -4.68 -6.21
CA TYR A 177 17.93 -3.23 -6.36
C TYR A 177 16.58 -2.54 -6.31
N VAL A 178 16.62 -1.23 -6.04
CA VAL A 178 15.47 -0.33 -6.17
C VAL A 178 15.91 0.93 -6.89
N ALA A 179 15.20 1.32 -7.96
CA ALA A 179 15.37 2.60 -8.63
C ALA A 179 14.33 3.60 -8.11
N LEU A 180 14.77 4.81 -7.75
CA LEU A 180 13.94 5.83 -7.12
C LEU A 180 14.07 7.16 -7.88
N ALA A 181 12.96 7.71 -8.37
CA ALA A 181 12.96 9.05 -8.97
C ALA A 181 12.86 10.12 -7.89
N GLN A 182 13.85 11.01 -7.84
CA GLN A 182 13.98 12.05 -6.81
C GLN A 182 13.98 13.45 -7.45
N PRO A 183 12.81 14.08 -7.66
CA PRO A 183 12.73 15.42 -8.26
C PRO A 183 13.52 16.45 -7.45
N GLY A 184 13.36 16.44 -6.11
CA GLY A 184 14.03 17.37 -5.21
C GLY A 184 15.55 17.22 -5.17
N ALA A 185 16.07 16.03 -5.45
CA ALA A 185 17.51 15.75 -5.53
C ALA A 185 18.04 15.76 -6.98
N SER A 186 17.18 16.06 -7.98
CA SER A 186 17.50 16.01 -9.41
C SER A 186 18.24 14.73 -9.83
N SER A 187 17.80 13.57 -9.34
CA SER A 187 18.44 12.29 -9.66
C SER A 187 17.47 11.10 -9.70
N CYS A 188 17.87 10.07 -10.43
CA CYS A 188 17.40 8.69 -10.22
C CYS A 188 18.42 7.98 -9.32
N ALA A 189 18.05 7.69 -8.08
CA ALA A 189 18.89 6.92 -7.17
C ALA A 189 18.67 5.43 -7.41
N ILE A 190 19.76 4.69 -7.61
CA ILE A 190 19.76 3.24 -7.66
C ILE A 190 20.34 2.76 -6.34
N LEU A 191 19.54 2.02 -5.58
CA LEU A 191 19.94 1.42 -4.32
C LEU A 191 20.14 -0.09 -4.51
N LYS A 192 21.12 -0.66 -3.82
CA LYS A 192 21.40 -2.10 -3.79
C LYS A 192 21.14 -2.64 -2.38
N TRP A 193 20.58 -3.83 -2.29
CA TRP A 193 20.43 -4.55 -1.03
C TRP A 193 21.78 -5.07 -0.52
N ASP A 194 22.13 -4.71 0.71
CA ASP A 194 23.27 -5.27 1.43
C ASP A 194 22.80 -6.48 2.25
N TYR A 195 23.24 -7.68 1.87
CA TYR A 195 22.84 -8.92 2.54
C TYR A 195 23.46 -9.11 3.93
N VAL A 196 24.56 -8.40 4.24
CA VAL A 196 25.24 -8.49 5.53
C VAL A 196 24.54 -7.57 6.52
N GLU A 197 24.37 -6.30 6.15
CA GLU A 197 23.72 -5.31 7.02
C GLU A 197 22.21 -5.33 6.96
N ARG A 198 21.63 -6.08 6.01
CA ARG A 198 20.19 -6.16 5.74
C ARG A 198 19.58 -4.78 5.56
N LYS A 199 20.14 -3.96 4.67
CA LYS A 199 19.62 -2.62 4.37
C LYS A 199 19.89 -2.21 2.93
N LEU A 200 19.10 -1.28 2.41
CA LEU A 200 19.37 -0.65 1.11
C LEU A 200 20.50 0.37 1.27
N ARG A 201 21.49 0.30 0.38
CA ARG A 201 22.63 1.21 0.27
C ARG A 201 22.68 1.85 -1.12
N ASP A 202 23.23 3.06 -1.21
CA ASP A 202 23.46 3.73 -2.49
C ASP A 202 24.38 2.88 -3.39
N PHE A 203 23.95 2.67 -4.63
CA PHE A 203 24.73 1.97 -5.67
C PHE A 203 25.23 2.94 -6.73
N ASP A 204 24.32 3.67 -7.38
CA ASP A 204 24.67 4.76 -8.30
C ASP A 204 23.55 5.81 -8.32
N ARG A 205 23.86 7.02 -8.80
CA ARG A 205 22.91 8.13 -8.93
C ARG A 205 23.01 8.73 -10.32
N ILE A 206 21.96 8.54 -11.11
CA ILE A 206 21.87 9.08 -12.46
C ILE A 206 21.33 10.52 -12.38
N PRO A 207 22.03 11.53 -12.93
CA PRO A 207 21.54 12.90 -12.99
C PRO A 207 20.23 12.99 -13.79
N ALA A 208 19.18 13.55 -13.18
CA ALA A 208 17.85 13.61 -13.76
C ALA A 208 17.07 14.81 -13.20
N HIS A 209 17.17 15.96 -13.86
CA HIS A 209 16.46 17.17 -13.45
C HIS A 209 14.95 16.98 -13.57
N SER A 210 14.23 17.16 -12.47
CA SER A 210 12.78 16.91 -12.41
C SER A 210 12.40 15.50 -12.87
N ALA A 211 13.12 14.50 -12.34
CA ALA A 211 12.84 13.09 -12.55
C ALA A 211 11.40 12.74 -12.12
N VAL A 212 10.68 12.06 -13.00
CA VAL A 212 9.31 11.56 -12.72
C VAL A 212 9.34 10.04 -12.54
N HIS A 213 10.05 9.34 -13.41
CA HIS A 213 10.14 7.88 -13.37
C HIS A 213 11.50 7.39 -13.79
N CYS A 214 12.01 6.39 -13.08
CA CYS A 214 13.24 5.69 -13.38
C CYS A 214 12.91 4.20 -13.55
N LYS A 215 12.67 3.76 -14.79
CA LYS A 215 12.24 2.38 -15.07
C LYS A 215 13.46 1.51 -15.43
N PRO A 216 13.85 0.55 -14.57
CA PRO A 216 14.90 -0.40 -14.89
C PRO A 216 14.42 -1.43 -15.91
N ILE A 217 15.28 -1.80 -16.86
CA ILE A 217 15.02 -2.86 -17.84
C ILE A 217 16.27 -3.74 -17.90
N VAL A 218 16.11 -5.03 -17.60
CA VAL A 218 17.19 -6.02 -17.69
C VAL A 218 16.95 -6.90 -18.91
N ALA A 219 17.66 -6.60 -19.99
CA ALA A 219 17.51 -7.26 -21.28
C ALA A 219 18.85 -7.86 -21.71
N GLN A 220 18.86 -9.14 -22.08
CA GLN A 220 20.06 -9.82 -22.60
C GLN A 220 21.29 -9.66 -21.67
N ASN A 221 21.07 -9.79 -20.36
CA ASN A 221 22.08 -9.59 -19.30
C ASN A 221 22.66 -8.15 -19.21
N GLN A 222 22.07 -7.20 -19.91
CA GLN A 222 22.41 -5.78 -19.85
C GLN A 222 21.34 -5.03 -19.04
N LEU A 223 21.80 -4.17 -18.13
CA LEU A 223 20.92 -3.28 -17.37
C LEU A 223 20.82 -1.92 -18.06
N TYR A 224 19.58 -1.49 -18.27
CA TYR A 224 19.19 -0.17 -18.76
C TYR A 224 18.31 0.52 -17.73
N VAL A 225 18.30 1.85 -17.74
CA VAL A 225 17.33 2.66 -16.99
C VAL A 225 16.76 3.71 -17.93
N VAL A 226 15.45 3.70 -18.11
CA VAL A 226 14.72 4.76 -18.81
C VAL A 226 14.39 5.85 -17.79
N VAL A 227 14.87 7.06 -18.05
CA VAL A 227 14.74 8.20 -17.14
C VAL A 227 13.80 9.23 -17.77
N ALA A 228 12.58 9.30 -17.24
CA ALA A 228 11.59 10.31 -17.61
C ALA A 228 11.79 11.61 -16.81
N GLN A 229 11.83 12.73 -17.52
CA GLN A 229 12.00 14.06 -16.94
C GLN A 229 10.99 15.05 -17.53
N LEU A 230 10.49 15.96 -16.69
CA LEU A 230 9.64 17.07 -17.15
C LEU A 230 10.43 18.18 -17.85
N PHE A 231 11.71 18.31 -17.55
CA PHE A 231 12.58 19.36 -18.07
C PHE A 231 13.91 18.76 -18.56
N GLY A 232 14.44 19.31 -19.65
CA GLY A 232 15.71 18.87 -20.26
C GLY A 232 15.58 17.71 -21.26
N GLY A 233 14.42 17.04 -21.30
CA GLY A 233 14.21 15.83 -22.11
C GLY A 233 14.47 14.56 -21.32
N SER A 234 13.98 13.43 -21.84
CA SER A 234 14.11 12.11 -21.21
C SER A 234 15.22 11.31 -21.90
N TYR A 235 15.85 10.38 -21.18
CA TYR A 235 17.05 9.69 -21.66
C TYR A 235 17.05 8.21 -21.29
N ILE A 236 17.89 7.43 -21.97
CA ILE A 236 18.15 6.03 -21.65
C ILE A 236 19.61 5.90 -21.24
N TYR A 237 19.81 5.30 -20.08
CA TYR A 237 21.12 4.98 -19.53
C TYR A 237 21.36 3.47 -19.58
N ARG A 238 22.62 3.08 -19.69
CA ARG A 238 23.08 1.69 -19.65
C ARG A 238 24.13 1.55 -18.55
N TRP A 239 24.01 0.50 -17.75
CA TRP A 239 25.06 0.14 -16.79
C TRP A 239 26.30 -0.36 -17.53
N ASP A 240 27.45 0.26 -17.30
CA ASP A 240 28.71 -0.17 -17.89
C ASP A 240 29.63 -0.74 -16.82
N THR A 241 29.85 -2.06 -16.87
CA THR A 241 30.65 -2.78 -15.89
C THR A 241 32.14 -2.46 -15.96
N ALA A 242 32.62 -1.90 -17.06
CA ALA A 242 34.04 -1.55 -17.19
C ALA A 242 34.38 -0.26 -16.44
N VAL A 243 33.42 0.66 -16.33
CA VAL A 243 33.58 1.94 -15.62
C VAL A 243 32.75 2.05 -14.34
N ASP A 244 32.01 0.99 -14.01
CA ASP A 244 31.16 0.87 -12.81
C ASP A 244 30.17 2.05 -12.68
N LYS A 245 29.54 2.41 -13.80
CA LYS A 245 28.66 3.58 -13.87
C LYS A 245 27.56 3.47 -14.92
N PHE A 246 26.44 4.12 -14.68
CA PHE A 246 25.46 4.38 -15.73
C PHE A 246 25.96 5.42 -16.74
N ILE A 247 26.01 5.03 -18.01
CA ILE A 247 26.33 5.92 -19.13
C ILE A 247 25.07 6.25 -19.92
N LYS A 248 24.88 7.51 -20.29
CA LYS A 248 23.81 7.93 -21.20
C LYS A 248 24.10 7.37 -22.59
N ILE A 249 23.17 6.60 -23.15
CA ILE A 249 23.32 5.99 -24.47
C ILE A 249 22.36 6.54 -25.52
N GLN A 250 21.24 7.13 -25.09
CA GLN A 250 20.20 7.56 -26.03
C GLN A 250 19.35 8.70 -25.48
N ASP A 251 18.98 9.63 -26.37
CA ASP A 251 17.96 10.65 -26.15
C ASP A 251 16.58 10.16 -26.57
N ILE A 252 15.55 10.46 -25.77
CA ILE A 252 14.16 10.25 -26.14
C ILE A 252 13.65 11.53 -26.80
N ASP A 253 13.00 11.38 -27.96
CA ASP A 253 12.49 12.49 -28.76
C ASP A 253 11.51 13.36 -27.97
N SER A 254 11.96 14.57 -27.60
CA SER A 254 11.20 15.53 -26.81
C SER A 254 10.02 16.14 -27.56
N GLN A 255 9.93 15.97 -28.88
CA GLN A 255 8.75 16.37 -29.64
C GLN A 255 7.59 15.42 -29.42
N LYS A 256 7.88 14.12 -29.22
CA LYS A 256 6.90 13.06 -28.95
C LYS A 256 6.56 12.93 -27.47
N THR A 257 7.58 13.00 -26.61
CA THR A 257 7.44 12.89 -25.15
C THR A 257 7.81 14.22 -24.49
N ARG A 258 6.80 14.99 -24.12
CA ARG A 258 6.89 16.33 -23.55
C ARG A 258 6.66 16.35 -22.04
N LYS A 259 5.65 15.64 -21.55
CA LYS A 259 5.32 15.59 -20.11
C LYS A 259 5.10 14.14 -19.66
N PRO A 260 6.18 13.35 -19.61
CA PRO A 260 6.09 11.97 -19.18
C PRO A 260 5.58 11.90 -17.74
N ASN A 261 4.66 10.97 -17.46
CA ASN A 261 4.09 10.77 -16.13
C ASN A 261 4.35 9.37 -15.56
N ASP A 262 4.37 8.37 -16.43
CA ASP A 262 4.53 6.97 -16.06
C ASP A 262 5.26 6.19 -17.17
N ILE A 263 5.96 5.13 -16.78
CA ILE A 263 6.68 4.21 -17.68
C ILE A 263 6.38 2.77 -17.28
N GLU A 264 5.90 1.98 -18.24
CA GLU A 264 5.74 0.54 -18.09
C GLU A 264 6.65 -0.22 -19.05
N ALA A 265 7.25 -1.32 -18.58
CA ALA A 265 8.19 -2.12 -19.35
C ALA A 265 7.78 -3.59 -19.34
N PHE A 266 7.78 -4.23 -20.50
CA PHE A 266 7.24 -5.57 -20.67
C PHE A 266 7.87 -6.28 -21.87
N GLN A 267 7.63 -7.59 -21.94
CA GLN A 267 8.03 -8.41 -23.07
C GLN A 267 6.81 -8.92 -23.83
N ILE A 268 6.91 -8.93 -25.16
CA ILE A 268 5.95 -9.61 -26.04
C ILE A 268 6.75 -10.46 -27.02
N GLU A 269 6.47 -11.77 -27.06
CA GLU A 269 7.13 -12.69 -28.00
C GLU A 269 8.68 -12.67 -27.90
N GLY A 270 9.22 -12.38 -26.71
CA GLY A 270 10.67 -12.30 -26.44
C GLY A 270 11.32 -10.96 -26.76
N ASP A 271 10.60 -10.05 -27.42
CA ASP A 271 11.04 -8.68 -27.67
C ASP A 271 10.73 -7.79 -26.45
N TRP A 272 11.70 -6.96 -26.06
CA TRP A 272 11.53 -5.98 -24.98
C TRP A 272 10.91 -4.69 -25.50
N TYR A 273 9.93 -4.19 -24.74
CA TYR A 273 9.28 -2.92 -24.98
C TYR A 273 9.22 -2.09 -23.69
N PHE A 274 9.14 -0.78 -23.85
CA PHE A 274 8.60 0.09 -22.82
C PHE A 274 7.67 1.11 -23.45
N VAL A 275 6.74 1.61 -22.66
CA VAL A 275 5.79 2.66 -23.04
C VAL A 275 5.91 3.81 -22.05
N ILE A 276 5.87 5.04 -22.55
CA ILE A 276 5.86 6.25 -21.73
C ILE A 276 4.50 6.92 -21.89
N ALA A 277 3.76 7.05 -20.79
CA ALA A 277 2.52 7.83 -20.74
C ALA A 277 2.86 9.34 -20.75
N ASP A 278 2.22 10.10 -21.64
CA ASP A 278 2.40 11.56 -21.73
C ASP A 278 1.15 12.33 -21.30
N SER A 279 1.29 13.15 -20.27
CA SER A 279 0.20 13.94 -19.67
C SER A 279 -0.09 15.25 -20.42
N SER A 280 0.63 15.54 -21.51
CA SER A 280 0.41 16.69 -22.37
C SER A 280 -0.40 16.33 -23.61
N LYS A 281 -1.25 17.25 -24.05
CA LYS A 281 -2.02 17.07 -25.29
C LYS A 281 -1.16 17.06 -26.56
N ALA A 282 0.02 17.68 -26.53
CA ALA A 282 0.90 17.82 -27.69
C ALA A 282 1.92 16.68 -27.82
N GLY A 283 2.18 15.97 -26.72
CA GLY A 283 2.86 14.69 -26.75
C GLY A 283 1.88 13.56 -27.04
N SER A 284 2.41 12.35 -27.18
CA SER A 284 1.61 11.14 -27.29
C SER A 284 2.24 10.02 -26.50
N THR A 285 1.42 9.21 -25.83
CA THR A 285 1.90 7.98 -25.20
C THR A 285 2.59 7.10 -26.24
N SER A 286 3.86 6.80 -26.01
CA SER A 286 4.74 6.27 -27.05
C SER A 286 5.36 4.96 -26.61
N LEU A 287 5.17 3.93 -27.43
CA LEU A 287 5.78 2.61 -27.30
C LEU A 287 7.13 2.59 -28.01
N TYR A 288 8.13 2.04 -27.33
CA TYR A 288 9.48 1.85 -27.84
C TYR A 288 9.86 0.37 -27.77
N ARG A 289 10.61 -0.10 -28.76
CA ARG A 289 11.10 -1.49 -28.85
C ARG A 289 12.61 -1.52 -28.77
N LEU A 290 13.15 -2.47 -28.00
CA LEU A 290 14.57 -2.76 -27.98
C LEU A 290 15.01 -3.39 -29.31
N ASN A 291 15.99 -2.76 -29.95
CA ASN A 291 16.76 -3.33 -31.06
C ASN A 291 18.23 -3.50 -30.60
N GLN A 292 19.13 -3.87 -31.52
CA GLN A 292 20.53 -4.23 -31.21
C GLN A 292 21.28 -3.24 -30.30
N ASN A 293 21.07 -1.92 -30.47
CA ASN A 293 21.87 -0.89 -29.81
C ASN A 293 21.07 0.10 -28.94
N GLY A 294 19.75 -0.07 -28.80
CA GLY A 294 18.91 0.91 -28.11
C GLY A 294 17.41 0.69 -28.34
N PHE A 295 16.60 1.61 -27.82
CA PHE A 295 15.14 1.53 -27.89
C PHE A 295 14.60 2.55 -28.88
N TYR A 296 13.82 2.09 -29.86
CA TYR A 296 13.34 2.95 -30.94
C TYR A 296 11.82 3.00 -30.95
N SER A 297 11.27 4.15 -31.36
CA SER A 297 9.84 4.39 -31.45
C SER A 297 9.18 3.31 -32.33
N HIS A 298 8.18 2.65 -31.78
CA HIS A 298 7.46 1.54 -32.41
C HIS A 298 6.02 1.91 -32.73
N GLN A 299 5.34 2.62 -31.83
CA GLN A 299 3.96 3.06 -32.02
C GLN A 299 3.62 4.26 -31.12
N ALA A 300 2.84 5.21 -31.64
CA ALA A 300 2.19 6.24 -30.83
C ALA A 300 0.74 5.84 -30.53
N LEU A 301 0.29 6.10 -29.31
CA LEU A 301 -1.01 5.73 -28.77
C LEU A 301 -1.71 6.99 -28.24
N HIS A 302 -3.04 6.94 -28.26
CA HIS A 302 -3.92 7.88 -27.56
C HIS A 302 -3.62 9.38 -27.78
N ALA A 303 -3.38 9.77 -29.04
CA ALA A 303 -3.06 11.15 -29.41
C ALA A 303 -4.09 12.16 -28.86
N TRP A 304 -3.62 13.35 -28.47
CA TRP A 304 -4.41 14.47 -27.93
C TRP A 304 -5.04 14.28 -26.55
N HIS A 305 -4.72 13.18 -25.86
CA HIS A 305 -5.15 12.90 -24.50
C HIS A 305 -4.07 13.29 -23.49
N ARG A 306 -4.45 13.32 -22.21
CA ARG A 306 -3.54 13.61 -21.10
C ARG A 306 -3.39 12.33 -20.29
N ASP A 307 -2.52 11.46 -20.76
CA ASP A 307 -2.35 10.12 -20.19
C ASP A 307 -1.54 10.22 -18.89
N THR A 308 -2.05 9.57 -17.85
CA THR A 308 -1.49 9.64 -16.50
C THR A 308 -0.77 8.35 -16.12
N ASP A 309 -1.19 7.21 -16.63
CA ASP A 309 -0.64 5.89 -16.29
C ASP A 309 -0.87 4.93 -17.44
N VAL A 310 0.03 3.96 -17.57
CA VAL A 310 -0.07 2.88 -18.54
C VAL A 310 0.23 1.55 -17.87
N GLU A 311 -0.67 0.59 -18.06
CA GLU A 311 -0.58 -0.71 -17.41
C GLU A 311 -0.53 -1.82 -18.46
N TYR A 312 0.52 -2.64 -18.41
CA TYR A 312 0.60 -3.86 -19.19
C TYR A 312 -0.12 -5.00 -18.49
N VAL A 313 -0.99 -5.67 -19.24
CA VAL A 313 -1.77 -6.79 -18.74
C VAL A 313 -1.75 -7.92 -19.75
N GLU A 314 -1.44 -9.13 -19.30
CA GLU A 314 -1.53 -10.33 -20.12
C GLU A 314 -2.55 -11.31 -19.55
N ASN A 315 -3.63 -11.53 -20.29
CA ASN A 315 -4.64 -12.51 -19.95
C ASN A 315 -4.80 -13.52 -21.10
N ASP A 316 -4.74 -14.82 -20.78
CA ASP A 316 -4.83 -15.93 -21.73
C ASP A 316 -3.92 -15.78 -22.97
N GLY A 317 -2.68 -15.32 -22.76
CA GLY A 317 -1.69 -15.14 -23.84
C GLY A 317 -2.02 -14.00 -24.82
N LYS A 318 -2.92 -13.09 -24.43
CA LYS A 318 -3.28 -11.88 -25.17
C LYS A 318 -2.71 -10.65 -24.43
N PRO A 319 -1.61 -10.08 -24.92
CA PRO A 319 -1.05 -8.84 -24.40
C PRO A 319 -2.02 -7.67 -24.60
N ARG A 320 -2.20 -6.86 -23.56
CA ARG A 320 -3.01 -5.64 -23.57
C ARG A 320 -2.29 -4.51 -22.87
N LEU A 321 -2.63 -3.28 -23.27
CA LEU A 321 -2.30 -2.07 -22.53
C LEU A 321 -3.60 -1.43 -22.06
N ILE A 322 -3.60 -0.94 -20.84
CA ILE A 322 -4.64 -0.07 -20.31
C ILE A 322 -4.02 1.31 -20.12
N ILE A 323 -4.61 2.34 -20.69
CA ILE A 323 -4.13 3.72 -20.55
C ILE A 323 -5.18 4.51 -19.76
N SER A 324 -4.74 5.13 -18.67
CA SER A 324 -5.54 6.03 -17.86
C SER A 324 -5.27 7.47 -18.28
N SER A 325 -6.31 8.31 -18.31
CA SER A 325 -6.19 9.70 -18.77
C SER A 325 -7.11 10.64 -17.99
N SER A 326 -6.73 11.91 -17.89
CA SER A 326 -7.55 12.92 -17.22
C SER A 326 -8.92 13.06 -17.88
N SER A 327 -10.00 13.01 -17.09
CA SER A 327 -11.39 13.19 -17.49
C SER A 327 -11.88 12.22 -18.58
N GLN A 328 -11.30 11.02 -18.63
CA GLN A 328 -11.69 9.93 -19.51
C GLN A 328 -11.82 8.62 -18.71
N ALA A 329 -12.52 7.64 -19.27
CA ALA A 329 -12.44 6.27 -18.80
C ALA A 329 -11.13 5.63 -19.28
N PRO A 330 -10.53 4.68 -18.53
CA PRO A 330 -9.35 3.97 -18.99
C PRO A 330 -9.63 3.21 -20.29
N VAL A 331 -8.74 3.35 -21.28
CA VAL A 331 -8.89 2.70 -22.59
C VAL A 331 -8.04 1.44 -22.67
N ILE A 332 -8.58 0.40 -23.30
CA ILE A 332 -7.92 -0.89 -23.51
C ILE A 332 -7.43 -0.97 -24.95
N TYR A 333 -6.16 -1.29 -25.10
CA TYR A 333 -5.57 -1.70 -26.36
C TYR A 333 -5.21 -3.17 -26.33
N GLN A 334 -5.45 -3.89 -27.42
CA GLN A 334 -5.07 -5.29 -27.59
C GLN A 334 -3.96 -5.41 -28.63
N TRP A 335 -2.95 -6.23 -28.32
CA TRP A 335 -1.86 -6.54 -29.25
C TRP A 335 -2.35 -7.36 -30.45
N SER A 336 -2.11 -6.85 -31.64
CA SER A 336 -2.32 -7.53 -32.92
C SER A 336 -1.01 -8.20 -33.34
N ARG A 337 -0.95 -9.54 -33.27
CA ARG A 337 0.24 -10.29 -33.70
C ARG A 337 0.55 -10.13 -35.20
N ALA A 338 -0.48 -9.93 -36.02
CA ALA A 338 -0.31 -9.74 -37.47
C ALA A 338 0.36 -8.39 -37.79
N GLN A 339 -0.05 -7.32 -37.10
CA GLN A 339 0.49 -5.97 -37.33
C GLN A 339 1.68 -5.64 -36.43
N LYS A 340 1.93 -6.48 -35.40
CA LYS A 340 2.84 -6.20 -34.29
C LYS A 340 2.59 -4.82 -33.68
N GLN A 341 1.32 -4.47 -33.45
CA GLN A 341 0.91 -3.17 -32.92
C GLN A 341 -0.29 -3.35 -31.97
N PHE A 342 -0.45 -2.40 -31.06
CA PHE A 342 -1.62 -2.29 -30.21
C PHE A 342 -2.78 -1.61 -30.94
N THR A 343 -3.96 -2.23 -30.89
CA THR A 343 -5.18 -1.70 -31.51
C THR A 343 -6.23 -1.41 -30.45
N PRO A 344 -6.98 -0.29 -30.54
CA PRO A 344 -8.04 0.02 -29.57
C PRO A 344 -9.07 -1.11 -29.52
N GLN A 345 -9.46 -1.51 -28.31
CA GLN A 345 -10.42 -2.59 -28.06
C GLN A 345 -11.71 -2.08 -27.37
N GLY A 346 -11.61 -1.03 -26.56
CA GLY A 346 -12.73 -0.46 -25.81
C GLY A 346 -12.27 0.25 -24.55
N GLU A 347 -13.15 0.38 -23.56
CA GLU A 347 -12.90 1.06 -22.28
C GLU A 347 -13.08 0.11 -21.09
N VAL A 348 -12.44 0.43 -19.96
CA VAL A 348 -12.57 -0.30 -18.68
C VAL A 348 -13.74 0.31 -17.88
N GLY A 349 -14.94 -0.19 -18.10
CA GLY A 349 -16.15 0.30 -17.43
C GLY A 349 -16.47 1.76 -17.79
N GLU A 350 -17.25 2.43 -16.94
CA GLU A 350 -17.71 3.82 -17.16
C GLU A 350 -17.09 4.82 -16.17
N MET A 351 -16.00 4.44 -15.48
CA MET A 351 -15.38 5.28 -14.45
C MET A 351 -14.47 6.35 -15.05
N LEU A 352 -14.88 7.61 -14.94
CA LEU A 352 -14.07 8.77 -15.35
C LEU A 352 -13.02 9.14 -14.28
N ASP A 353 -11.98 9.88 -14.72
CA ASP A 353 -10.91 10.44 -13.87
C ASP A 353 -10.09 9.40 -13.10
N VAL A 354 -10.03 8.18 -13.62
CA VAL A 354 -9.09 7.16 -13.15
C VAL A 354 -7.67 7.63 -13.48
N GLN A 355 -6.84 7.74 -12.45
CA GLN A 355 -5.46 8.22 -12.55
C GLN A 355 -4.47 7.09 -12.84
N MET A 356 -4.74 5.90 -12.32
CA MET A 356 -3.86 4.75 -12.43
C MET A 356 -4.67 3.46 -12.38
N VAL A 357 -4.28 2.50 -13.19
CA VAL A 357 -4.79 1.13 -13.16
C VAL A 357 -3.63 0.19 -12.83
N LYS A 358 -3.81 -0.70 -11.85
CA LYS A 358 -2.85 -1.78 -11.60
C LYS A 358 -3.56 -3.11 -11.56
N HIS A 359 -3.01 -4.13 -12.21
CA HIS A 359 -3.60 -5.45 -12.23
C HIS A 359 -2.99 -6.38 -11.18
N PHE A 360 -3.78 -7.33 -10.71
CA PHE A 360 -3.31 -8.43 -9.87
C PHE A 360 -4.13 -9.68 -10.12
N ARG A 361 -3.61 -10.84 -9.70
CA ARG A 361 -4.27 -12.13 -9.87
C ARG A 361 -4.49 -12.79 -8.52
N VAL A 362 -5.71 -13.28 -8.28
CA VAL A 362 -6.04 -14.10 -7.11
C VAL A 362 -6.63 -15.40 -7.62
N LYS A 363 -5.98 -16.52 -7.28
CA LYS A 363 -6.28 -17.84 -7.84
C LYS A 363 -6.22 -17.80 -9.38
N ARG A 364 -7.36 -17.98 -10.05
CA ARG A 364 -7.48 -17.98 -11.52
C ARG A 364 -8.04 -16.67 -12.07
N ASP A 365 -8.52 -15.80 -11.18
CA ASP A 365 -9.22 -14.58 -11.57
C ASP A 365 -8.26 -13.40 -11.57
N GLN A 366 -8.44 -12.53 -12.57
CA GLN A 366 -7.66 -11.33 -12.74
C GLN A 366 -8.49 -10.11 -12.39
N PHE A 367 -7.89 -9.21 -11.62
CA PHE A 367 -8.54 -8.03 -11.06
C PHE A 367 -7.77 -6.78 -11.47
N LEU A 368 -8.48 -5.66 -11.49
CA LEU A 368 -7.92 -4.33 -11.71
C LEU A 368 -8.23 -3.46 -10.48
N CYS A 369 -7.23 -2.78 -9.97
CA CYS A 369 -7.37 -1.68 -9.03
C CYS A 369 -7.42 -0.38 -9.82
N LEU A 370 -8.53 0.37 -9.71
CA LEU A 370 -8.70 1.67 -10.35
C LEU A 370 -8.55 2.77 -9.29
N SER A 371 -7.54 3.62 -9.44
CA SER A 371 -7.23 4.70 -8.48
C SER A 371 -7.77 6.05 -8.96
N ARG A 372 -8.40 6.82 -8.06
CA ARG A 372 -8.89 8.19 -8.32
C ARG A 372 -8.45 9.13 -7.20
N TYR A 373 -8.29 10.41 -7.52
CA TYR A 373 -8.30 11.45 -6.49
C TYR A 373 -9.74 11.61 -5.98
N ILE A 374 -9.92 11.65 -4.66
CA ILE A 374 -11.20 11.92 -3.99
C ILE A 374 -11.34 13.42 -3.76
#